data_AF-A0A4V1UCN0-F1
#
_entry.id   AF-A0A4V1UCN0-F1
#
_cell.length_a   1.000
_cell.length_b   1.000
_cell.length_c   1.000
_cell.angle_alpha   90.00
_cell.angle_beta   90.00
_cell.angle_gamma   90.00
#
_symmetry.space_group_name_H-M   'P 1'
#
loop_
_entity.id
_entity.type
_entity.pdbx_description
1 polymer ?
#
loop_
_entity_poly.entity_id
_entity_poly.type
_entity_poly.pdbx_seq_one_letter_code
_entity_poly.pdbx_strand_id
1 'polypeptide(L)' 'LSMKDPGESESDGSLIAADYGRGRFIYTGLVFFRQLPAGVPGAYRLLANLLAAPQHNTVSGK' A
#
# COMPACT_ATOMS: atom_id res chain seq x y z
N LEU A 1 -2.04 7.16 -4.68
CA LEU A 1 -1.96 5.95 -5.52
C LEU A 1 -3.33 5.75 -6.11
N SER A 2 -3.49 5.88 -7.42
CA SER A 2 -4.76 5.64 -8.11
C SER A 2 -4.79 4.22 -8.70
N MET A 3 -6.00 3.68 -8.85
CA MET A 3 -6.26 2.40 -9.52
C MET A 3 -7.20 2.64 -10.69
N LYS A 4 -7.06 1.80 -11.71
CA LYS A 4 -7.85 1.93 -12.93
C LYS A 4 -8.24 0.56 -13.43
N ASP A 5 -9.49 0.20 -13.19
CA ASP A 5 -10.05 -0.99 -13.82
C ASP A 5 -10.32 -0.70 -15.31
N PRO A 6 -10.19 -1.71 -16.19
CA PRO A 6 -10.40 -1.50 -17.62
C PRO A 6 -11.81 -0.96 -17.92
N GLY A 7 -11.88 0.22 -18.55
CA GLY A 7 -13.14 0.86 -18.91
C GLY A 7 -13.73 1.77 -17.83
N GLU A 8 -13.11 1.85 -16.66
CA GLU A 8 -13.52 2.76 -15.58
C GLU A 8 -12.59 3.98 -15.47
N SER A 9 -13.12 5.03 -14.83
CA SER A 9 -12.32 6.19 -14.42
C SER A 9 -11.33 5.77 -13.33
N GLU A 10 -10.22 6.50 -13.22
CA GLU A 10 -9.28 6.26 -12.11
C GLU A 10 -9.96 6.53 -10.77
N SER A 11 -9.65 5.68 -9.79
CA SER A 11 -10.15 5.80 -8.42
C SER A 11 -9.00 5.88 -7.42
N ASP A 12 -9.20 6.70 -6.40
CA ASP A 12 -8.32 6.80 -5.24
C ASP A 12 -8.91 6.00 -4.06
N GLY A 13 -8.08 5.74 -3.04
CA GLY A 13 -8.53 5.18 -1.75
C GLY A 13 -8.42 3.65 -1.62
N SER A 14 -7.98 2.95 -2.66
CA SER A 14 -7.67 1.51 -2.59
C SER A 14 -6.51 1.17 -1.65
N LEU A 15 -5.66 2.15 -1.34
CA LEU A 15 -4.55 2.06 -0.41
C LEU A 15 -4.38 3.37 0.34
N ILE A 16 -4.40 3.30 1.67
CA ILE A 16 -4.21 4.42 2.58
C ILE A 16 -3.04 4.07 3.49
N ALA A 17 -2.08 4.97 3.61
CA ALA A 17 -0.96 4.86 4.53
C ALA A 17 -0.92 6.09 5.44
N ALA A 18 -0.73 5.87 6.74
CA ALA A 18 -0.60 6.94 7.72
C ALA A 18 0.44 6.55 8.77
N ASP A 19 1.21 7.53 9.23
CA ASP A 19 2.10 7.35 10.37
C ASP A 19 1.33 7.58 11.67
N TYR A 20 1.51 6.70 12.65
CA TYR A 20 0.88 6.80 13.96
C TYR A 20 1.85 6.36 15.06
N GLY A 21 2.19 7.30 15.94
CA GLY A 21 3.22 7.10 16.96
C GLY A 21 4.59 6.84 16.32
N ARG A 22 5.16 5.66 16.61
CA ARG A 22 6.45 5.19 16.05
C ARG A 22 6.29 4.21 14.89
N GLY A 23 5.07 3.99 14.42
CA GLY A 23 4.74 2.99 13.40
C GLY A 23 4.00 3.58 12.22
N ARG A 24 3.80 2.75 11.21
CA ARG A 24 3.00 3.06 10.02
C ARG A 24 1.85 2.09 9.91
N PHE A 25 0.66 2.64 9.68
CA PHE A 25 -0.56 1.88 9.41
C PHE A 25 -0.84 1.95 7.92
N ILE A 26 -1.07 0.78 7.33
CA ILE A 26 -1.43 0.64 5.93
C ILE A 26 -2.75 -0.11 5.89
N TYR A 27 -3.77 0.52 5.34
CA TYR A 27 -5.03 -0.11 4.98
C TYR A 27 -5.10 -0.23 3.46
N THR A 28 -5.55 -1.39 2.98
CA THR A 28 -5.78 -1.57 1.55
C THR A 28 -6.96 -2.49 1.30
N GLY A 29 -7.83 -2.07 0.37
CA GLY A 29 -8.92 -2.90 -0.16
C GLY A 29 -8.47 -3.80 -1.32
N LEU A 30 -7.18 -3.80 -1.66
CA LEU A 30 -6.65 -4.65 -2.71
C LEU A 30 -6.74 -6.12 -2.30
N VAL A 31 -7.17 -6.96 -3.25
CA VAL A 31 -7.46 -8.37 -3.04
C VAL A 31 -6.16 -9.21 -3.13
N PHE A 32 -5.18 -8.91 -2.28
CA PHE A 32 -3.88 -9.59 -2.28
C PHE A 32 -4.00 -11.10 -2.10
N PHE A 33 -4.97 -11.58 -1.33
CA PHE A 33 -5.19 -13.01 -1.13
C PHE A 33 -5.54 -13.78 -2.42
N ARG A 34 -6.02 -13.11 -3.48
CA ARG A 34 -6.20 -13.72 -4.81
C ARG A 34 -5.01 -13.45 -5.72
N GLN A 35 -4.47 -12.23 -5.67
CA GLN A 35 -3.40 -11.80 -6.56
C GLN A 35 -2.05 -12.47 -6.28
N LEU A 36 -1.71 -12.69 -5.00
CA LEU A 36 -0.45 -13.35 -4.64
C LEU A 36 -0.47 -14.83 -5.05
N PRO A 37 -1.47 -15.67 -4.69
CA PRO A 37 -1.50 -17.06 -5.16
C PRO A 37 -1.55 -17.20 -6.69
N ALA A 38 -2.16 -16.23 -7.40
CA ALA A 38 -2.18 -16.20 -8.85
C ALA A 38 -0.85 -15.75 -9.49
N GLY A 39 0.18 -15.41 -8.69
CA GLY A 39 1.50 -15.07 -9.21
C GLY A 39 1.58 -13.68 -9.84
N VAL A 40 0.66 -12.75 -9.55
CA VAL A 40 0.61 -11.43 -10.21
C VAL A 40 1.84 -10.60 -9.83
N PRO A 41 2.77 -10.31 -10.76
CA PRO A 41 4.06 -9.71 -10.40
C PRO A 41 3.93 -8.32 -9.78
N GLY A 42 2.94 -7.53 -10.24
CA GLY A 42 2.65 -6.20 -9.68
C GLY A 42 2.23 -6.25 -8.21
N ALA A 43 1.46 -7.27 -7.82
CA ALA A 43 0.97 -7.43 -6.45
C ALA A 43 2.12 -7.75 -5.48
N TYR A 44 3.02 -8.65 -5.87
CA TYR A 44 4.22 -8.96 -5.10
C TYR A 44 5.14 -7.75 -4.94
N ARG A 45 5.38 -7.00 -6.03
CA ARG A 45 6.20 -5.79 -5.98
C ARG A 45 5.60 -4.73 -5.07
N LEU A 46 4.30 -4.49 -5.19
CA LEU A 46 3.60 -3.53 -4.34
C LEU A 46 3.71 -3.94 -2.86
N LEU A 47 3.42 -5.20 -2.53
CA LEU A 47 3.53 -5.69 -1.16
C LEU A 47 4.95 -5.54 -0.59
N ALA A 48 5.97 -5.92 -1.37
CA ALA A 48 7.36 -5.75 -0.96
C ALA A 48 7.71 -4.28 -0.68
N ASN A 49 7.26 -3.36 -1.54
CA ASN A 49 7.47 -1.92 -1.33
C ASN A 49 6.75 -1.40 -0.08
N LEU A 50 5.55 -1.89 0.24
CA LEU A 50 4.81 -1.49 1.45
C LEU A 50 5.51 -1.99 2.73
N LEU A 51 6.09 -3.19 2.70
CA LEU A 51 6.83 -3.76 3.83
C LEU A 51 8.21 -3.12 4.02
N ALA A 52 8.89 -2.81 2.92
CA ALA A 52 10.21 -2.19 2.94
C ALA A 52 10.16 -0.66 3.13
N ALA A 53 8.96 -0.06 3.09
CA ALA A 53 8.78 1.37 3.23
C ALA A 53 9.51 1.87 4.49
N PRO A 54 10.41 2.86 4.38
CA PRO A 54 11.16 3.34 5.52
C PRO A 54 10.21 3.76 6.65
N GLN A 55 10.53 3.37 7.88
CA GLN A 55 9.89 3.95 9.04
C GLN A 55 10.16 5.45 8.98
N HIS A 56 9.10 6.25 9.01
CA HIS A 56 9.26 7.67 9.18
C HIS A 56 9.80 7.84 10.60
N ASN A 57 11.11 8.05 10.73
CA ASN A 57 11.71 8.43 12.00
C ASN A 57 11.10 9.78 12.34
N THR A 58 10.04 9.76 13.15
CA THR A 58 9.52 10.97 13.78
C THR A 58 10.71 11.56 14.50
N VAL A 59 11.24 12.66 13.96
CA VAL A 59 12.28 13.42 14.65
C VAL A 59 11.65 13.76 15.98
N SER A 60 12.17 13.17 17.05
CA SER A 60 11.89 13.58 18.42
C SER A 60 12.53 14.96 18.60
N GLY A 61 11.97 15.99 17.95
CA GLY A 61 12.19 17.40 18.27
C GLY A 61 11.22 17.72 19.39
N LYS A 62 11.73 17.78 20.63
CA LYS A 62 12.05 19.03 21.33
C LYS A 62 10.81 19.83 21.68
#